data_AF-A0A945E2J6-F1
#
_entry.id   AF-A0A945E2J6-F1
#
_cell.length_a   1.000
_cell.length_b   1.000
_cell.length_c   1.000
_cell.angle_alpha   90.00
_cell.angle_beta   90.00
_cell.angle_gamma   90.00
#
_symmetry.space_group_name_H-M   'P 1'
#
loop_
_entity.id
_entity.type
_entity.pdbx_description
1 polymer ?
#
loop_
_entity_poly.entity_id
_entity_poly.type
_entity_poly.pdbx_seq_one_letter_code
_entity_poly.pdbx_strand_id
1 'polypeptide(L)'
;MSIKKPIRVGFDMDGVLLYNPARIVRPLVSILKKKKIIHRKELQFFVPETIWQKTFWKFFHKSSLFVSPGMKQIEQLVKDGKIEAYVVTGRFGHLEKDTNKWFKKFNKNN
;
A
#
# COMPACT_ATOMS: atom_id res chain seq x y z
N MET A 1 -27.04 -23.85 -15.86
CA MET A 1 -25.79 -23.63 -15.07
C MET A 1 -25.83 -22.21 -14.54
N SER A 2 -25.78 -21.99 -13.22
CA SER A 2 -25.77 -20.64 -12.64
C SER A 2 -24.44 -19.95 -12.99
N ILE A 3 -24.50 -18.77 -13.61
CA ILE A 3 -23.31 -17.95 -13.87
C ILE A 3 -22.76 -17.52 -12.51
N LYS A 4 -21.67 -18.15 -12.07
CA LYS A 4 -21.02 -17.81 -10.81
C LYS A 4 -20.30 -16.48 -11.01
N LYS A 5 -20.77 -15.42 -10.34
CA LYS A 5 -20.13 -14.10 -10.40
C LYS A 5 -18.71 -14.20 -9.81
N PRO A 6 -17.71 -13.51 -10.40
CA PRO A 6 -16.36 -13.44 -9.84
C PRO A 6 -16.37 -12.89 -8.41
N ILE A 7 -15.44 -13.35 -7.57
CA ILE A 7 -15.30 -12.85 -6.19
C ILE A 7 -14.65 -11.47 -6.21
N ARG A 8 -15.24 -10.49 -5.51
CA ARG A 8 -14.65 -9.16 -5.37
C ARG A 8 -13.55 -9.17 -4.32
N VAL A 9 -12.35 -8.72 -4.68
CA VAL A 9 -11.19 -8.73 -3.78
C VAL A 9 -10.53 -7.35 -3.78
N GLY A 10 -10.48 -6.73 -2.60
CA GLY A 10 -9.74 -5.48 -2.37
C GLY A 10 -8.32 -5.75 -1.89
N PHE A 11 -7.33 -5.22 -2.59
CA PHE A 11 -5.91 -5.32 -2.24
C PHE A 11 -5.42 -3.99 -1.67
N ASP A 12 -4.73 -4.05 -0.53
CA ASP A 12 -3.95 -2.90 -0.05
C ASP A 12 -2.81 -2.59 -1.04
N MET A 13 -2.34 -1.36 -1.07
CA MET A 13 -1.31 -0.95 -2.01
C MET A 13 0.09 -1.12 -1.41
N ASP A 14 0.41 -0.40 -0.33
CA ASP A 14 1.76 -0.35 0.23
C ASP A 14 2.08 -1.58 1.10
N GLY A 15 2.97 -2.42 0.63
CA GLY A 15 3.37 -3.67 1.29
C GLY A 15 2.59 -4.90 0.82
N VAL A 16 1.63 -4.73 -0.08
CA VAL A 16 0.88 -5.84 -0.72
C VAL A 16 1.10 -5.80 -2.24
N LEU A 17 0.56 -4.80 -2.95
CA LEU A 17 0.78 -4.64 -4.40
C LEU A 17 2.14 -4.01 -4.71
N LEU A 18 2.60 -3.11 -3.84
CA LEU A 18 3.89 -2.45 -3.93
C LEU A 18 4.79 -2.96 -2.81
N TYR A 19 6.02 -3.35 -3.15
CA TYR A 19 7.02 -3.63 -2.13
C TYR A 19 7.43 -2.33 -1.46
N ASN A 20 7.28 -2.25 -0.14
CA ASN A 20 7.65 -1.07 0.66
C ASN A 20 8.91 -1.35 1.50
N PRO A 21 10.10 -0.85 1.11
CA PRO A 21 11.36 -0.92 1.85
C PRO A 21 11.30 -0.39 3.28
N ALA A 22 10.29 0.43 3.62
CA ALA A 22 9.89 0.72 4.99
C ALA A 22 9.86 -0.51 5.91
N ARG A 23 9.54 -1.68 5.35
CA ARG A 23 9.50 -2.96 6.06
C ARG A 23 10.84 -3.31 6.70
N ILE A 24 11.97 -2.88 6.12
CA ILE A 24 13.32 -3.09 6.64
C ILE A 24 13.55 -2.26 7.90
N VAL A 25 12.97 -1.05 7.99
CA VAL A 25 13.12 -0.18 9.16
C VAL A 25 12.05 -0.40 10.23
N ARG A 26 10.99 -1.17 9.95
CA ARG A 26 9.93 -1.51 10.93
C ARG A 26 10.45 -2.15 12.21
N PRO A 27 11.40 -3.11 12.19
CA PRO A 27 11.97 -3.69 13.41
C PRO A 27 12.63 -2.64 14.30
N LEU A 28 13.41 -1.72 13.70
CA LEU A 28 14.07 -0.63 14.43
C LEU A 28 13.05 0.29 15.10
N VAL A 29 12.02 0.71 14.36
CA VAL A 29 10.94 1.55 14.90
C VAL A 29 10.16 0.81 16.00
N SER A 30 9.93 -0.50 15.84
CA SER A 30 9.27 -1.33 16.87
C SER A 30 10.09 -1.39 18.16
N ILE A 31 11.41 -1.54 18.06
CA ILE A 31 12.32 -1.55 19.22
C ILE A 31 12.30 -0.19 19.93
N LEU A 32 12.38 0.92 19.19
CA LEU A 32 12.32 2.28 19.76
C LEU A 32 10.99 2.54 20.48
N LYS A 33 9.88 2.06 19.92
CA LYS A 33 8.55 2.11 20.56
C LYS A 33 8.50 1.27 21.84
N LYS A 34 9.00 0.03 21.80
CA LYS A 34 9.07 -0.85 22.99
C LYS A 34 9.89 -0.23 24.12
N LYS A 35 10.97 0.47 23.78
CA LYS A 35 11.82 1.19 24.75
C LYS A 35 11.18 2.48 25.30
N LYS A 36 9.92 2.79 24.95
CA LYS A 36 9.19 4.04 25.30
C LYS A 36 9.95 5.33 24.94
N ILE A 37 10.91 5.25 24.02
CA ILE A 37 11.62 6.44 23.50
C ILE A 37 10.63 7.29 22.68
N ILE A 38 9.67 6.63 22.03
CA ILE A 38 8.57 7.27 21.29
C ILE A 38 7.28 7.03 22.07
N HIS A 39 6.78 8.06 22.75
CA HIS A 39 5.48 8.03 23.42
C HIS A 39 4.36 8.13 22.37
N ARG A 40 3.40 7.20 22.38
CA ARG A 40 2.23 7.21 21.48
C ARG A 40 0.95 6.95 22.26
N LYS A 41 -0.13 7.65 21.91
CA LYS A 41 -1.51 7.26 22.23
C LYS A 41 -1.93 6.13 21.28
N GLU A 42 -2.10 4.91 21.79
CA GLU A 42 -2.16 3.67 20.99
C GLU A 42 -3.27 3.66 19.92
N LEU A 43 -4.33 4.44 20.12
CA LEU A 43 -5.49 4.52 19.22
C LEU A 43 -5.42 5.63 18.16
N GLN A 44 -4.35 6.44 18.13
CA GLN A 44 -4.24 7.54 17.16
C GLN A 44 -3.41 7.13 15.95
N PHE A 45 -4.01 7.24 14.76
CA PHE A 45 -3.26 7.18 13.51
C PHE A 45 -2.45 8.46 13.34
N PHE A 46 -1.14 8.31 13.14
CA PHE A 46 -0.28 9.46 12.89
C PHE A 46 -0.58 10.01 11.50
N VAL A 47 -0.99 11.28 11.43
CA VAL A 47 -1.12 12.04 10.18
C VAL A 47 -0.05 13.12 10.18
N PRO A 48 0.80 13.20 9.14
CA PRO A 48 1.82 14.24 9.07
C PRO A 48 1.17 15.60 8.83
N GLU A 49 1.31 16.51 9.78
CA GLU A 49 0.74 17.86 9.71
C GLU A 49 1.75 18.87 9.16
N THR A 50 3.00 18.77 9.60
CA THR A 50 4.08 19.71 9.24
C THR A 50 4.72 19.40 7.88
N ILE A 51 5.32 20.44 7.26
CA ILE A 51 6.00 20.33 5.95
C ILE A 51 7.14 19.31 6.00
N TRP A 52 7.93 19.30 7.08
CA TRP A 52 9.02 18.34 7.27
C TRP A 52 8.52 16.91 7.41
N GLN A 53 7.46 16.68 8.19
CA GLN A 53 6.84 15.36 8.30
C GLN A 53 6.30 14.89 6.94
N LYS A 54 5.55 15.74 6.23
CA LYS A 54 5.02 15.42 4.89
C LYS A 54 6.16 15.10 3.91
N THR A 55 7.27 15.82 3.98
CA THR A 55 8.44 15.59 3.13
C THR A 55 9.12 14.27 3.48
N PHE A 56 9.35 13.97 4.76
CA PHE A 56 9.87 12.69 5.23
C PHE A 56 8.99 11.53 4.75
N TRP A 57 7.68 11.61 4.96
CA TRP A 57 6.74 10.58 4.53
C TRP A 57 6.65 10.46 3.01
N LYS A 58 6.85 11.54 2.26
CA LYS A 58 6.97 11.50 0.80
C LYS A 58 8.21 10.75 0.35
N PHE A 59 9.38 10.97 0.96
CA PHE A 59 10.59 10.18 0.68
C PHE A 59 10.43 8.72 1.09
N PHE A 60 9.78 8.47 2.22
CA PHE A 60 9.49 7.14 2.70
C PHE A 60 8.57 6.36 1.74
N HIS A 61 7.50 6.96 1.25
CA HIS A 61 6.61 6.30 0.28
C HIS A 61 7.20 6.22 -1.13
N LYS A 62 8.13 7.12 -1.49
CA LYS A 62 8.97 6.96 -2.68
C LYS A 62 9.82 5.68 -2.65
N SER A 63 9.88 4.95 -1.54
CA SER A 63 10.53 3.64 -1.49
C SER A 63 9.63 2.52 -2.03
N SER A 64 8.30 2.71 -2.11
CA SER A 64 7.33 1.78 -2.71
C SER A 64 7.40 1.75 -4.25
N LEU A 65 8.56 1.41 -4.82
CA LEU A 65 8.84 1.52 -6.26
C LEU A 65 8.62 0.23 -7.04
N PHE A 66 8.63 -0.92 -6.37
CA PHE A 66 8.63 -2.22 -7.03
C PHE A 66 7.26 -2.86 -6.94
N VAL A 67 6.78 -3.37 -8.06
CA VAL A 67 5.57 -4.22 -8.10
C VAL A 67 5.89 -5.51 -7.34
N SER A 68 4.97 -5.94 -6.49
CA SER A 68 5.10 -7.18 -5.75
C SER A 68 5.20 -8.37 -6.70
N PRO A 69 6.05 -9.37 -6.42
CA PRO A 69 6.14 -10.60 -7.21
C PRO A 69 4.78 -11.31 -7.38
N GLY A 70 3.87 -11.13 -6.41
CA GLY A 70 2.52 -11.68 -6.39
C GLY A 70 1.55 -11.10 -7.44
N MET A 71 1.93 -10.03 -8.13
CA MET A 71 1.04 -9.33 -9.07
C MET A 71 0.65 -10.21 -10.25
N LYS A 72 1.57 -11.05 -10.75
CA LYS A 72 1.31 -11.95 -11.88
C LYS A 72 0.21 -12.96 -11.55
N GLN A 73 0.18 -13.46 -10.32
CA GLN A 73 -0.85 -14.40 -9.86
C GLN A 73 -2.20 -13.71 -9.76
N ILE A 74 -2.24 -12.46 -9.29
CA ILE A 74 -3.47 -11.66 -9.24
C ILE A 74 -4.00 -11.41 -10.66
N GLU A 75 -3.12 -11.00 -11.59
CA GLU A 75 -3.48 -10.82 -13.01
C GLU A 75 -4.04 -12.12 -13.62
N GLN A 76 -3.45 -13.27 -13.30
CA GLN A 76 -3.97 -14.56 -13.77
C GLN A 76 -5.35 -14.88 -13.20
N LEU A 77 -5.60 -14.63 -11.92
CA LEU A 77 -6.91 -14.85 -11.30
C LEU A 77 -8.00 -13.95 -11.90
N VAL A 78 -7.64 -12.71 -12.28
CA VAL A 78 -8.54 -11.78 -12.98
C VAL A 78 -8.84 -12.31 -14.39
N LYS A 79 -7.81 -12.71 -15.15
CA LYS A 79 -7.96 -13.28 -16.51
C LYS A 79 -8.79 -14.56 -16.52
N ASP A 80 -8.64 -15.40 -15.51
CA ASP A 80 -9.43 -16.63 -15.33
C ASP A 80 -10.90 -16.36 -14.92
N GLY A 81 -11.29 -15.10 -14.70
CA GLY A 81 -12.63 -14.73 -14.23
C GLY A 81 -12.92 -15.18 -12.79
N LYS A 82 -11.89 -15.56 -12.02
CA LYS A 82 -12.04 -16.03 -10.64
C LYS A 82 -12.31 -14.88 -9.68
N ILE A 83 -11.70 -13.72 -9.94
CA ILE A 83 -11.84 -12.52 -9.12
C ILE A 83 -12.08 -11.25 -9.93
N GLU A 84 -12.75 -10.29 -9.30
CA GLU A 84 -12.81 -8.89 -9.68
C GLU A 84 -11.92 -8.10 -8.69
N ALA A 85 -10.74 -7.66 -9.16
CA ALA A 85 -9.73 -7.07 -8.30
C ALA A 85 -9.90 -5.54 -8.16
N TYR A 86 -9.78 -5.05 -6.93
CA TYR A 86 -9.84 -3.64 -6.57
C TYR A 86 -8.58 -3.25 -5.79
N VAL A 87 -8.15 -1.99 -5.91
CA VAL A 87 -7.11 -1.43 -5.05
C VAL A 87 -7.75 -0.53 -4.01
N VAL A 88 -7.49 -0.79 -2.73
CA VAL A 88 -8.02 -0.02 -1.59
C VAL A 88 -6.85 0.43 -0.74
N THR A 89 -6.62 1.73 -0.58
CA THR A 89 -5.42 2.23 0.10
C THR A 89 -5.71 3.38 1.06
N GLY A 90 -5.06 3.36 2.22
CA GLY A 90 -5.07 4.42 3.23
C GLY A 90 -3.97 5.47 3.04
N ARG A 91 -3.40 5.64 1.84
CA ARG A 91 -2.34 6.62 1.61
C ARG A 91 -2.82 8.04 1.91
N PHE A 92 -1.92 8.84 2.47
CA PHE A 92 -2.20 10.24 2.77
C PHE A 92 -2.58 11.03 1.51
N GLY A 93 -3.53 11.97 1.63
CA GLY A 93 -4.01 12.76 0.49
C GLY A 93 -2.91 13.53 -0.26
N HIS A 94 -1.85 13.97 0.42
CA HIS A 94 -0.72 14.64 -0.25
C HIS A 94 0.10 13.72 -1.19
N LEU A 95 -0.16 12.41 -1.18
CA LEU A 95 0.42 11.42 -2.09
C LEU A 95 -0.50 11.08 -3.27
N GLU A 96 -1.66 11.70 -3.39
CA GLU A 96 -2.66 11.43 -4.43
C GLU A 96 -2.06 11.39 -5.84
N LYS A 97 -1.21 12.37 -6.19
CA LYS A 97 -0.55 12.40 -7.50
C LYS A 97 0.29 11.15 -7.78
N ASP A 98 0.92 10.59 -6.76
CA ASP A 98 1.71 9.35 -6.87
C ASP A 98 0.79 8.12 -6.90
N THR A 99 -0.22 8.07 -6.04
CA THR A 99 -1.26 7.03 -6.04
C THR A 99 -1.92 6.90 -7.42
N ASN A 100 -2.29 8.02 -8.03
CA ASN A 100 -2.90 8.05 -9.36
C ASN A 100 -1.97 7.56 -10.47
N LYS A 101 -0.64 7.72 -10.32
CA LYS A 101 0.32 7.13 -11.27
C LYS A 101 0.33 5.61 -11.18
N TRP A 102 0.25 5.06 -9.98
CA TRP A 102 0.17 3.62 -9.77
C TRP A 102 -1.14 3.03 -10.29
N PHE A 103 -2.28 3.69 -10.04
CA PHE A 103 -3.55 3.26 -10.62
C PHE A 103 -3.51 3.22 -12.15
N LYS A 104 -2.93 4.24 -12.79
CA LYS A 104 -2.73 4.22 -14.26
C LYS A 104 -1.83 3.07 -14.70
N LYS A 105 -0.80 2.73 -13.93
CA LYS A 105 0.11 1.62 -14.25
C LYS A 105 -0.58 0.26 -14.11
N PHE A 106 -1.39 0.05 -13.07
CA PHE A 106 -2.17 -1.17 -12.91
C PHE A 106 -3.23 -1.33 -13.99
N ASN A 107 -3.93 -0.26 -14.36
CA ASN A 107 -4.94 -0.29 -15.41
C ASN A 107 -4.37 -0.50 -16.82
N LYS A 108 -3.10 -0.16 -17.07
CA LYS A 108 -2.43 -0.44 -18.35
C LYS A 108 -2.02 -1.91 -18.52
N ASN A 109 -1.96 -2.67 -17.43
CA ASN A 109 -1.53 -4.07 -17.43
C ASN A 109 -2.72 -5.07 -17.43
N ASN A 110 -3.95 -4.56 -17.29
CA ASN A 110 -5.20 -5.31 -17.46
C ASN A 110 -5.71 -5.15 -18.89
#